data_AF-A0A814GTA7-F1
#
_entry.id   AF-A0A814GTA7-F1
#
_cell.length_a   1.000
_cell.length_b   1.000
_cell.length_c   1.000
_cell.angle_alpha   90.00
_cell.angle_beta   90.00
_cell.angle_gamma   90.00
#
_symmetry.space_group_name_H-M   'P 1'
#
loop_
_entity.id
_entity.type
_entity.pdbx_description
1 polymer ?
#
loop_
_entity_poly.entity_id
_entity_poly.type
_entity_poly.pdbx_seq_one_letter_code
_entity_poly.pdbx_strand_id
1 'polypeptide(L)'
;MTVFGLMTISNVRHSRNRNYHSTAYVLTVSQSKSTKRLNKADHHLLVILFVQMILLGLLTIPLSIEKLYSTFTSEEVKSNFRVAMENMLYNFVLLLTYLANGIPFYVYTLSSGTVFRKAFFDLIRC
;
A
#
# COMPACT_ATOMS: atom_id res chain seq x y z
N MET A 1 4.09 -1.72 8.03
CA MET A 1 3.50 -2.82 7.23
C MET A 1 3.13 -4.05 8.08
N THR A 2 3.92 -4.41 9.09
CA THR A 2 3.61 -5.53 10.02
C THR A 2 2.36 -5.31 10.87
N VAL A 3 2.13 -4.08 11.37
CA VAL A 3 0.96 -3.75 12.20
C VAL A 3 -0.36 -3.93 11.45
N PHE A 4 -0.42 -3.49 10.19
CA PHE A 4 -1.60 -3.70 9.35
C PHE A 4 -1.82 -5.18 9.04
N GLY A 5 -0.76 -5.95 8.78
CA GLY A 5 -0.87 -7.41 8.59
C GLY A 5 -1.40 -8.13 9.83
N LEU A 6 -0.92 -7.75 11.03
CA LEU A 6 -1.39 -8.30 12.30
C LEU A 6 -2.86 -7.94 12.57
N MET A 7 -3.28 -6.72 12.25
CA MET A 7 -4.68 -6.32 12.34
C MET A 7 -5.57 -7.10 11.38
N THR A 8 -5.14 -7.33 10.14
CA THR A 8 -5.89 -8.14 9.17
C THR A 8 -6.07 -9.57 9.67
N ILE A 9 -5.01 -10.19 10.21
CA ILE A 9 -5.06 -11.54 10.78
C ILE A 9 -5.98 -11.60 12.01
N SER A 10 -5.91 -10.59 12.89
CA SER A 10 -6.74 -10.50 14.09
C SER A 10 -8.22 -10.34 13.72
N ASN A 11 -8.53 -9.51 12.73
CA ASN A 11 -9.89 -9.26 12.26
C ASN A 11 -10.50 -10.50 11.56
N VAL A 12 -9.69 -11.24 10.79
CA VAL A 12 -10.11 -12.52 10.17
C VAL A 12 -10.38 -13.59 11.23
N ARG A 13 -9.53 -13.70 12.26
CA ARG A 13 -9.76 -14.64 13.38
C ARG A 13 -11.02 -14.29 14.18
N HIS A 14 -11.24 -13.00 14.45
CA HIS A 14 -12.42 -12.55 15.19
C HIS A 14 -13.72 -12.76 14.41
N SER A 15 -13.70 -12.52 13.08
CA SER A 15 -14.82 -12.78 12.19
C SER A 15 -15.17 -14.28 12.11
N ARG A 16 -14.14 -15.14 12.08
CA ARG A 16 -14.33 -16.60 12.06
C ARG A 16 -14.97 -17.13 13.34
N ASN A 17 -14.62 -16.57 14.51
CA ASN A 17 -15.18 -17.00 15.79
C ASN A 17 -16.65 -16.59 15.99
N ARG A 18 -17.13 -15.60 15.22
CA ARG A 18 -18.53 -15.14 15.26
C ARG A 18 -19.48 -16.03 14.44
N ASN A 19 -18.95 -16.79 13.49
CA ASN A 19 -19.75 -17.66 12.62
C ASN A 19 -20.09 -19.02 13.25
N TYR A 20 -19.46 -19.41 14.36
CA TYR A 20 -19.75 -20.67 15.05
C TYR A 20 -20.86 -20.57 16.11
N HIS A 21 -21.32 -19.36 16.48
CA HIS A 21 -22.31 -19.16 17.55
C HIS A 21 -23.69 -18.68 17.10
N SER A 22 -23.97 -18.56 15.79
CA SER A 22 -25.24 -18.04 15.26
C SER A 22 -26.13 -19.07 14.54
N THR A 23 -25.99 -20.35 14.85
CA THR A 23 -26.76 -21.42 14.19
C THR A 23 -28.16 -21.68 14.75
N ALA A 24 -28.67 -20.88 15.69
CA ALA A 24 -30.03 -21.09 16.16
C ALA A 24 -30.71 -19.75 16.48
N TYR A 25 -31.81 -19.48 15.79
CA TYR A 25 -32.73 -18.36 15.97
C TYR A 25 -32.23 -16.98 15.52
N VAL A 26 -32.72 -16.54 14.35
CA VAL A 26 -33.16 -15.18 13.97
C VAL A 26 -32.87 -14.90 12.48
N LEU A 27 -33.80 -15.37 11.64
CA LEU A 27 -34.57 -14.55 10.70
C LEU A 27 -33.83 -13.50 9.85
N THR A 28 -33.29 -13.95 8.71
CA THR A 28 -33.62 -13.57 7.32
C THR A 28 -33.80 -12.10 6.85
N VAL A 29 -33.58 -11.03 7.64
CA VAL A 29 -33.80 -9.64 7.12
C VAL A 29 -32.58 -8.71 7.17
N SER A 30 -31.54 -9.02 7.95
CA SER A 30 -30.40 -8.08 8.12
C SER A 30 -29.10 -8.47 7.40
N GLN A 31 -29.03 -9.67 6.81
CA GLN A 31 -27.78 -10.20 6.23
C GLN A 31 -27.34 -9.52 4.92
N SER A 32 -28.25 -8.90 4.15
CA SER A 32 -27.88 -8.28 2.86
C SER A 32 -27.14 -6.96 2.98
N LYS A 33 -27.30 -6.22 4.10
CA LYS A 33 -26.58 -4.96 4.34
C LYS A 33 -25.14 -5.18 4.83
N SER A 34 -24.89 -6.27 5.55
CA SER A 34 -23.55 -6.62 6.06
C SER A 34 -22.63 -7.13 4.94
N THR A 35 -23.11 -8.05 4.10
CA THR A 35 -22.36 -8.54 2.92
C THR A 35 -22.09 -7.43 1.90
N LYS A 36 -23.05 -6.53 1.66
CA LYS A 36 -22.82 -5.36 0.78
C LYS A 36 -21.76 -4.39 1.34
N ARG A 37 -21.60 -4.27 2.66
CA ARG A 37 -20.55 -3.44 3.28
C ARG A 37 -19.17 -4.09 3.23
N LEU A 38 -19.08 -5.40 3.47
CA LEU A 38 -17.85 -6.18 3.33
C LEU A 38 -17.33 -6.15 1.89
N ASN A 39 -18.20 -6.39 0.91
CA ASN A 39 -17.80 -6.35 -0.51
C ASN A 39 -17.33 -4.95 -0.96
N LYS A 40 -17.88 -3.88 -0.38
CA LYS A 40 -17.41 -2.51 -0.66
C LYS A 40 -16.04 -2.22 -0.02
N ALA A 41 -15.80 -2.73 1.18
CA ALA A 41 -14.51 -2.59 1.85
C ALA A 41 -13.40 -3.34 1.08
N ASP A 42 -13.68 -4.57 0.64
CA ASP A 42 -12.74 -5.36 -0.15
C ASP A 42 -12.42 -4.71 -1.50
N HIS A 43 -13.44 -4.17 -2.18
CA HIS A 43 -13.22 -3.47 -3.45
C HIS A 43 -12.36 -2.21 -3.27
N HIS A 44 -12.61 -1.42 -2.22
CA HIS A 44 -11.76 -0.26 -1.90
C HIS A 44 -10.33 -0.68 -1.55
N LEU A 45 -10.14 -1.77 -0.81
CA LEU A 45 -8.82 -2.29 -0.45
C LEU A 45 -8.04 -2.74 -1.68
N LEU A 46 -8.70 -3.45 -2.61
CA LEU A 46 -8.13 -3.84 -3.90
C LEU A 46 -7.75 -2.65 -4.77
N VAL A 47 -8.61 -1.63 -4.85
CA VAL A 47 -8.31 -0.40 -5.61
C VAL A 47 -7.08 0.30 -5.05
N ILE A 48 -6.94 0.40 -3.72
CA ILE A 48 -5.76 1.03 -3.11
C ILE A 48 -4.50 0.20 -3.35
N LEU A 49 -4.56 -1.13 -3.22
CA LEU A 49 -3.45 -2.02 -3.54
C LEU A 49 -3.03 -1.92 -5.00
N PHE A 50 -3.99 -1.80 -5.91
CA PHE A 50 -3.74 -1.67 -7.33
C PHE A 50 -3.08 -0.33 -7.67
N VAL A 51 -3.60 0.78 -7.12
CA VAL A 51 -2.98 2.11 -7.23
C VAL A 51 -1.57 2.10 -6.66
N GLN A 52 -1.35 1.43 -5.52
CA GLN A 52 -0.04 1.28 -4.91
C GLN A 52 0.92 0.49 -5.81
N MET A 53 0.49 -0.62 -6.42
CA MET A 53 1.32 -1.38 -7.37
C MET A 53 1.71 -0.53 -8.58
N ILE A 54 0.76 0.23 -9.14
CA ILE A 54 1.03 1.10 -10.29
C ILE A 54 2.06 2.18 -9.92
N LEU A 55 1.83 2.89 -8.81
CA LEU A 55 2.75 3.93 -8.33
C LEU A 55 4.13 3.37 -8.00
N LEU A 56 4.20 2.22 -7.34
CA LEU A 56 5.46 1.55 -7.03
C LEU A 56 6.21 1.17 -8.31
N GLY A 57 5.51 0.58 -9.29
CA GLY A 57 6.08 0.24 -10.59
C GLY A 57 6.62 1.49 -11.31
N LEU A 58 5.81 2.54 -11.42
CA LEU A 58 6.22 3.79 -12.07
C LEU A 58 7.42 4.45 -11.40
N LEU A 59 7.53 4.37 -10.07
CA LEU A 59 8.63 4.97 -9.31
C LEU A 59 9.90 4.10 -9.25
N THR A 60 9.81 2.78 -9.48
CA THR A 60 10.95 1.86 -9.45
C THR A 60 11.54 1.55 -10.84
N ILE A 61 10.76 1.72 -11.91
CA ILE A 61 11.25 1.59 -13.29
C ILE A 61 12.44 2.51 -13.59
N PRO A 62 12.41 3.82 -13.25
CA PRO A 62 13.53 4.73 -13.53
C PRO A 62 14.82 4.26 -12.85
N LEU A 63 14.74 3.71 -11.63
CA LEU A 63 15.89 3.22 -10.88
C LEU A 63 16.49 1.97 -11.54
N SER A 64 15.63 1.10 -12.07
CA SER A 64 16.06 -0.11 -12.77
C SER A 64 16.77 0.22 -14.09
N ILE A 65 16.24 1.21 -14.83
CA ILE A 65 16.83 1.70 -16.08
C ILE A 65 18.20 2.34 -15.81
N GLU A 66 18.29 3.19 -14.78
CA GLU A 66 19.54 3.86 -14.43
C GLU A 66 20.62 2.86 -13.98
N LYS A 67 20.27 1.84 -13.19
CA LYS A 67 21.19 0.74 -12.85
C LYS A 67 21.68 -0.04 -14.06
N LEU A 68 20.79 -0.38 -14.98
CA LEU A 68 21.16 -1.08 -16.21
C LEU A 68 22.10 -0.22 -17.05
N TYR A 69 21.77 1.07 -17.22
CA TYR A 69 22.60 2.02 -17.94
C TYR A 69 24.00 2.14 -17.32
N SER A 70 24.08 2.27 -15.99
CA SER A 70 25.34 2.32 -15.26
C SER A 70 26.17 1.05 -15.48
N THR A 71 25.53 -0.12 -15.44
CA THR A 71 26.18 -1.42 -15.66
C THR A 71 26.75 -1.54 -17.08
N PHE A 72 26.00 -1.14 -18.11
CA PHE A 72 26.46 -1.22 -19.51
C PHE A 72 27.50 -0.17 -19.87
N THR A 73 27.50 0.99 -19.19
CA THR A 73 28.43 2.09 -19.47
C THR A 73 29.57 2.17 -18.44
N SER A 74 29.78 1.13 -17.64
CA SER A 74 30.80 1.09 -16.58
C SER A 74 32.23 1.17 -17.11
N GLU A 75 32.49 0.67 -18.32
CA GLU A 75 33.82 0.66 -18.94
C GLU A 75 34.08 1.89 -19.84
N GLU A 76 33.09 2.76 -20.04
CA GLU A 76 33.28 3.99 -20.82
C GLU A 76 34.02 5.05 -20.00
N VAL A 77 35.04 5.67 -20.59
CA VAL A 77 35.67 6.86 -20.02
C VAL A 77 34.70 8.04 -20.15
N LYS A 78 34.10 8.45 -19.04
CA LYS A 78 33.11 9.53 -18.98
C LYS A 78 33.77 10.87 -18.64
N SER A 79 33.30 11.95 -19.27
CA SER A 79 33.65 13.32 -18.87
C SER A 79 33.10 13.64 -17.47
N ASN A 80 33.83 14.47 -16.71
CA ASN A 80 33.42 14.92 -15.36
C ASN A 80 32.00 15.51 -15.33
N PHE A 81 31.59 16.20 -16.40
CA PHE A 81 30.23 16.75 -16.52
C PHE A 81 29.17 15.65 -16.63
N ARG A 82 29.44 14.59 -17.41
CA ARG A 82 28.54 13.45 -17.58
C ARG A 82 28.39 12.68 -16.27
N VAL A 83 29.49 12.49 -15.53
CA VAL A 83 29.47 11.86 -14.20
C VAL A 83 28.64 12.66 -13.20
N ALA A 84 28.79 14.00 -13.18
CA ALA A 84 28.00 14.86 -12.30
C ALA A 84 26.49 14.78 -12.61
N MET A 85 26.11 14.77 -13.89
CA MET A 85 24.73 14.61 -14.34
C MET A 85 24.15 13.25 -13.98
N GLU A 86 24.88 12.16 -14.23
CA GLU A 86 24.47 10.79 -13.88
C GLU A 86 24.26 10.65 -12.37
N ASN A 87 25.17 11.19 -11.55
CA ASN A 87 25.02 11.21 -10.09
C ASN A 87 23.81 12.02 -9.63
N MET A 88 23.52 13.17 -10.25
CA MET A 88 22.32 13.95 -9.91
C MET A 88 21.05 13.18 -10.24
N LEU A 89 21.01 12.54 -11.42
CA LEU A 89 19.89 11.74 -11.87
C LEU A 89 19.68 10.51 -10.96
N TYR A 90 20.76 9.83 -10.58
CA TYR A 90 20.74 8.73 -9.62
C TYR A 90 20.11 9.15 -8.30
N ASN A 91 20.61 10.23 -7.69
CA ASN A 91 20.09 10.72 -6.42
C ASN A 91 18.61 11.13 -6.50
N PHE A 92 18.20 11.75 -7.62
CA PHE A 92 16.80 12.12 -7.84
C PHE A 92 15.89 10.87 -7.91
N VAL A 93 16.30 9.86 -8.67
CA VAL A 93 15.55 8.60 -8.81
C VAL A 93 15.54 7.79 -7.52
N LEU A 94 16.64 7.81 -6.76
CA LEU A 94 16.72 7.24 -5.43
C LEU A 94 15.72 7.90 -4.48
N LEU A 95 15.62 9.24 -4.51
CA LEU A 95 14.65 10.00 -3.73
C LEU A 95 13.21 9.61 -4.07
N LEU A 96 12.90 9.47 -5.36
CA LEU A 96 11.60 8.98 -5.84
C LEU A 96 11.25 7.60 -5.28
N THR A 97 12.23 6.71 -5.16
CA THR A 97 12.05 5.37 -4.59
C THR A 97 11.74 5.42 -3.10
N TYR A 98 12.40 6.30 -2.34
CA TYR A 98 12.03 6.53 -0.94
C TYR A 98 10.64 7.13 -0.79
N LEU A 99 10.28 8.06 -1.67
CA LEU A 99 8.93 8.63 -1.71
C LEU A 99 7.88 7.56 -2.01
N ALA A 100 8.17 6.62 -2.92
CA ALA A 100 7.32 5.48 -3.24
C ALA A 100 6.99 4.60 -2.02
N ASN A 101 7.92 4.50 -1.07
CA ASN A 101 7.70 3.76 0.18
C ASN A 101 6.85 4.53 1.19
N GLY A 102 6.85 5.87 1.13
CA GLY A 102 6.03 6.75 1.98
C GLY A 102 4.62 7.00 1.43
N ILE A 103 4.45 7.02 0.11
CA ILE A 103 3.15 7.29 -0.56
C ILE A 103 2.02 6.35 -0.11
N PRO A 104 2.21 5.03 0.10
CA PRO A 104 1.14 4.16 0.56
C PRO A 104 0.50 4.68 1.85
N PHE A 105 1.29 5.15 2.81
CA PHE A 105 0.78 5.74 4.04
C PHE A 105 -0.12 6.96 3.76
N TYR A 106 0.31 7.85 2.87
CA TYR A 106 -0.48 9.01 2.48
C TYR A 106 -1.73 8.64 1.69
N VAL A 107 -1.65 7.67 0.78
CA VAL A 107 -2.79 7.16 0.01
C VAL A 107 -3.81 6.49 0.95
N TYR A 108 -3.37 5.67 1.90
CA TYR A 108 -4.27 5.07 2.90
C TYR A 108 -4.90 6.14 3.80
N THR A 109 -4.15 7.16 4.20
CA THR A 109 -4.62 8.23 5.10
C THR A 109 -5.58 9.21 4.40
N LEU A 110 -5.30 9.61 3.15
CA LEU A 110 -6.15 10.51 2.36
C LEU A 110 -7.34 9.79 1.73
N SER A 111 -7.15 8.63 1.08
CA SER A 111 -8.22 7.95 0.33
C SER A 111 -9.18 7.18 1.23
N SER A 112 -8.77 6.79 2.44
CA SER A 112 -9.62 6.09 3.41
C SER A 112 -10.01 6.96 4.61
N GLY A 113 -9.98 8.29 4.43
CA GLY A 113 -9.99 9.29 5.51
C GLY A 113 -11.07 9.16 6.59
N THR A 114 -12.21 8.52 6.36
CA THR A 114 -13.21 8.26 7.41
C THR A 114 -13.02 6.93 8.12
N VAL A 115 -12.62 5.87 7.41
CA VAL A 115 -12.40 4.53 7.98
C VAL A 115 -11.08 4.48 8.75
N PHE A 116 -10.03 5.04 8.17
CA PHE A 116 -8.70 5.11 8.78
C PHE A 116 -8.67 6.03 10.00
N ARG A 117 -9.27 7.23 9.92
CA ARG A 117 -9.36 8.12 11.08
C ARG A 117 -10.13 7.47 12.22
N LYS A 118 -11.22 6.77 11.93
CA LYS A 118 -12.01 6.09 12.96
C LYS A 118 -11.23 4.96 13.63
N ALA A 119 -10.53 4.14 12.85
CA ALA A 119 -9.65 3.09 13.40
C ALA A 119 -8.44 3.65 14.18
N PHE A 120 -7.87 4.77 13.73
CA PHE A 120 -6.75 5.44 14.40
C PHE A 120 -7.17 6.08 15.73
N PHE A 121 -8.32 6.75 15.75
CA PHE A 121 -8.90 7.28 16.99
C PHE A 121 -9.32 6.18 17.96
N ASP A 122 -9.88 5.06 17.49
CA ASP A 122 -10.17 3.91 18.36
C ASP A 122 -8.89 3.28 18.94
N LEU A 123 -7.79 3.27 18.20
CA LEU A 123 -6.52 2.73 18.66
C LEU A 123 -5.79 3.64 19.67
N ILE A 124 -5.92 4.96 19.52
CA ILE A 124 -5.40 5.95 20.48
C ILE A 124 -6.27 6.04 21.74
N ARG A 125 -7.55 5.66 21.63
CA ARG A 125 -8.52 5.69 22.74
C ARG A 125 -8.62 4.37 23.50
N CYS A 126 -7.88 3.33 23.06
CA CYS A 126 -7.53 2.18 23.90
C CYS A 126 -6.37 2.56 24.83
#